data_AF-A0A935NVZ8-F1
#
_entry.id   AF-A0A935NVZ8-F1
#
_cell.length_a   1.000
_cell.length_b   1.000
_cell.length_c   1.000
_cell.angle_alpha   90.00
_cell.angle_beta   90.00
_cell.angle_gamma   90.00
#
_symmetry.space_group_name_H-M   'P 1'
#
loop_
_entity.id
_entity.type
_entity.pdbx_description
1 polymer ?
#
loop_
_entity_poly.entity_id
_entity_poly.type
_entity_poly.pdbx_seq_one_letter_code
_entity_poly.pdbx_strand_id
1 'polypeptide(L)'
;MTWHGCGVRGDGEGCGVFGRLFGTDGAARGEPFVIPTTTALDQRNASSTALTDESGAPLFVVAWNDRSATAPDTSGSAVRARILYPAP
;
A
#
# COMPACT_ATOMS: atom_id res chain seq x y z
N MET A 1 -2.32 -5.86 -7.61
CA MET A 1 -2.88 -4.56 -8.04
C MET A 1 -2.91 -3.63 -6.85
N THR A 2 -2.63 -2.35 -7.06
CA THR A 2 -2.68 -1.30 -6.03
C THR A 2 -3.52 -0.13 -6.52
N TRP A 3 -4.33 0.45 -5.63
CA TRP A 3 -5.14 1.63 -5.92
C TRP A 3 -5.29 2.50 -4.67
N HIS A 4 -5.79 3.72 -4.86
CA HIS A 4 -6.25 4.57 -3.77
C HIS A 4 -7.75 4.85 -3.88
N GLY A 5 -8.41 5.12 -2.75
CA GLY A 5 -9.83 5.45 -2.70
C GLY A 5 -10.13 6.45 -1.60
N CYS A 6 -10.97 7.44 -1.89
CA CYS A 6 -11.36 8.53 -0.98
C CYS A 6 -12.85 8.43 -0.62
N GLY A 7 -13.23 8.76 0.62
CA GLY A 7 -14.61 8.70 1.10
C GLY A 7 -14.89 7.51 2.03
N VAL A 8 -16.15 7.06 2.16
CA VAL A 8 -16.62 6.04 3.15
C VAL A 8 -15.96 4.64 3.06
N ARG A 9 -15.01 4.43 2.14
CA ARG A 9 -14.16 3.22 2.09
C ARG A 9 -12.72 3.46 2.54
N GLY A 10 -12.33 4.70 2.83
CA GLY A 10 -11.15 5.04 3.60
C GLY A 10 -11.42 4.85 5.09
N ASP A 11 -10.36 4.61 5.84
CA ASP A 11 -10.19 4.59 7.31
C ASP A 11 -10.89 5.70 8.15
N GLY A 12 -11.72 6.56 7.55
CA GLY A 12 -12.55 7.55 8.24
C GLY A 12 -12.02 8.98 8.15
N GLU A 13 -10.76 9.17 7.73
CA GLU A 13 -10.14 10.49 7.64
C GLU A 13 -9.29 10.66 6.37
N GLY A 14 -9.90 10.65 5.18
CA GLY A 14 -9.20 10.99 3.92
C GLY A 14 -9.22 9.89 2.87
N CYS A 15 -8.15 9.81 2.07
CA CYS A 15 -7.95 8.75 1.08
C CYS A 15 -7.05 7.64 1.62
N GLY A 16 -7.41 6.38 1.39
CA GLY A 16 -6.58 5.22 1.73
C GLY A 16 -5.92 4.59 0.51
N VAL A 17 -4.81 3.87 0.73
CA VAL A 17 -4.15 3.01 -0.27
C VAL A 17 -4.43 1.54 0.02
N PHE A 18 -4.88 0.83 -1.01
CA PHE A 18 -5.31 -0.56 -0.92
C PHE A 18 -4.59 -1.44 -1.93
N GLY A 19 -4.53 -2.73 -1.62
CA GLY A 19 -3.96 -3.75 -2.47
C GLY A 19 -4.86 -4.97 -2.57
N ARG A 20 -4.72 -5.71 -3.67
CA ARG A 20 -5.24 -7.05 -3.83
C ARG A 20 -4.25 -7.89 -4.64
N LEU A 21 -4.00 -9.10 -4.17
CA LEU A 21 -3.14 -10.06 -4.84
C LEU A 21 -3.94 -10.81 -5.91
N PHE A 22 -3.28 -11.14 -7.00
CA PHE A 22 -3.83 -11.90 -8.10
C PHE A 22 -2.87 -13.03 -8.48
N GLY A 23 -3.42 -14.20 -8.80
CA GLY A 23 -2.67 -15.31 -9.36
C GLY A 23 -2.25 -15.05 -10.80
N THR A 24 -1.42 -15.94 -11.34
CA THR A 24 -0.98 -15.91 -12.74
C THR A 24 -2.13 -16.15 -13.74
N ASP A 25 -3.21 -16.76 -13.28
CA ASP A 25 -4.49 -16.94 -13.97
C ASP A 25 -5.38 -15.69 -13.93
N GLY A 26 -4.94 -14.61 -13.26
CA GLY A 26 -5.73 -13.41 -13.03
C GLY A 26 -6.82 -13.57 -11.95
N ALA A 27 -6.86 -14.70 -11.25
CA ALA A 27 -7.82 -14.90 -10.16
C ALA A 27 -7.39 -14.09 -8.92
N ALA A 28 -8.35 -13.43 -8.29
CA ALA A 28 -8.10 -12.72 -7.05
C ALA A 28 -7.75 -13.67 -5.90
N ARG A 29 -6.67 -13.39 -5.18
CA ARG A 29 -6.29 -14.10 -3.95
C ARG A 29 -6.74 -13.29 -2.73
N GLY A 30 -7.86 -13.69 -2.15
CA GLY A 30 -8.44 -13.06 -0.96
C GLY A 30 -9.11 -11.70 -1.22
N GLU A 31 -9.47 -11.02 -0.14
CA GLU A 31 -10.10 -9.69 -0.17
C GLU A 31 -9.08 -8.55 -0.31
N PRO A 32 -9.50 -7.36 -0.78
CA PRO A 32 -8.71 -6.15 -0.67
C PRO A 32 -8.22 -5.88 0.77
N PHE A 33 -7.02 -5.32 0.89
CA PHE A 33 -6.44 -4.95 2.18
C PHE A 33 -5.79 -3.57 2.15
N VAL A 34 -5.70 -2.92 3.31
CA VAL A 34 -5.02 -1.62 3.48
C VAL A 34 -3.51 -1.84 3.48
N ILE A 35 -2.80 -1.04 2.68
CA ILE A 35 -1.33 -1.15 2.57
C ILE A 35 -0.62 -0.35 3.67
N PRO A 36 -0.92 0.94 3.89
CA PRO A 36 -0.30 1.72 4.96
C PRO A 36 -0.66 1.17 6.33
N THR A 37 0.28 1.22 7.27
CA THR A 37 -0.01 1.00 8.70
C THR A 37 -0.47 2.28 9.40
N THR A 38 -0.17 3.44 8.81
CA THR A 38 -0.65 4.75 9.23
C THR A 38 -1.79 5.19 8.32
N THR A 39 -2.94 5.45 8.92
CA THR A 39 -4.23 5.71 8.25
C THR A 39 -4.78 7.10 8.58
N ALA A 40 -3.99 7.94 9.25
CA ALA A 40 -4.40 9.30 9.56
C ALA A 40 -4.20 10.17 8.31
N LEU A 41 -5.20 11.00 7.99
CA LEU A 41 -5.19 11.89 6.83
C LEU A 41 -5.05 11.13 5.51
N ASP A 42 -4.41 11.73 4.51
CA ASP A 42 -4.39 11.19 3.15
C ASP A 42 -3.19 10.29 2.85
N GLN A 43 -3.48 9.12 2.28
CA GLN A 43 -2.55 8.20 1.65
C GLN A 43 -2.95 8.06 0.18
N ARG A 44 -2.07 8.50 -0.73
CA ARG A 44 -2.43 8.69 -2.15
C ARG A 44 -1.30 8.31 -3.10
N ASN A 45 -1.65 8.23 -4.38
CA ASN A 45 -0.71 8.14 -5.50
C ASN A 45 0.28 6.98 -5.34
N ALA A 46 -0.25 5.82 -4.98
CA ALA A 46 0.58 4.65 -4.77
C ALA A 46 1.15 4.11 -6.08
N SER A 47 2.39 3.63 -6.01
CA SER A 47 3.06 2.88 -7.05
C SER A 47 3.58 1.56 -6.48
N SER A 48 3.53 0.50 -7.27
CA SER A 48 3.93 -0.84 -6.83
C SER A 48 4.80 -1.54 -7.86
N THR A 49 5.80 -2.28 -7.40
CA THR A 49 6.60 -3.18 -8.24
C THR A 49 6.74 -4.56 -7.60
N ALA A 50 6.87 -5.59 -8.42
CA ALA A 50 7.19 -6.94 -7.98
C ALA A 50 8.71 -7.15 -8.09
N LEU A 51 9.32 -7.74 -7.06
CA LEU A 51 10.74 -8.06 -7.02
C LEU A 51 10.92 -9.48 -6.45
N THR A 52 12.17 -9.94 -6.48
CA THR A 52 12.60 -11.14 -5.80
C THR A 52 13.66 -10.73 -4.78
N ASP A 53 13.55 -11.19 -3.54
CA ASP A 53 14.62 -10.95 -2.56
C ASP A 53 15.84 -11.85 -2.78
N GLU A 54 16.85 -11.66 -1.95
CA GLU A 54 18.10 -12.42 -1.98
C GLU A 54 17.92 -13.94 -1.75
N SER A 55 16.81 -14.36 -1.14
CA SER A 55 16.49 -15.78 -0.94
C SER A 55 15.79 -16.42 -2.13
N GLY A 56 15.38 -15.63 -3.13
CA GLY A 56 14.57 -16.09 -4.25
C GLY A 56 13.06 -15.98 -4.01
N ALA A 57 12.62 -15.43 -2.88
CA ALA A 57 11.20 -15.28 -2.57
C ALA A 57 10.59 -14.07 -3.31
N PRO A 58 9.38 -14.20 -3.88
CA PRO A 58 8.70 -13.08 -4.50
C PRO A 58 8.23 -12.08 -3.43
N LEU A 59 8.34 -10.79 -3.72
CA LEU A 59 7.81 -9.71 -2.89
C LEU A 59 7.24 -8.58 -3.74
N PHE A 60 6.49 -7.71 -3.09
CA PHE A 60 6.05 -6.45 -3.66
C PHE A 60 6.57 -5.28 -2.83
N VAL A 61 7.05 -4.24 -3.50
CA VAL A 61 7.33 -2.95 -2.87
C VAL A 61 6.25 -1.98 -3.31
N VAL A 62 5.57 -1.37 -2.34
CA VAL A 62 4.54 -0.36 -2.60
C VAL A 62 4.95 0.93 -1.93
N ALA A 63 5.05 2.01 -2.69
CA ALA A 63 5.34 3.36 -2.21
C ALA A 63 4.12 4.26 -2.40
N TRP A 64 3.89 5.21 -1.50
CA TRP A 64 2.77 6.16 -1.55
C TRP A 64 3.15 7.52 -0.99
N ASN A 65 2.37 8.54 -1.36
CA ASN A 65 2.39 9.84 -0.70
C ASN A 65 1.58 9.78 0.59
N ASP A 66 2.19 10.15 1.70
CA ASP A 66 1.63 10.13 3.04
C ASP A 66 1.52 11.56 3.59
N ARG A 67 0.31 11.95 4.00
CA ARG A 67 0.05 13.28 4.60
C ARG A 67 -0.19 13.21 6.09
N SER A 68 0.16 12.10 6.72
CA SER A 68 -0.17 11.86 8.13
C SER A 68 0.66 12.73 9.09
N ALA A 69 1.70 13.42 8.60
CA ALA A 69 2.68 14.15 9.39
C ALA A 69 3.25 13.33 10.57
N THR A 70 3.39 12.02 10.41
CA THR A 70 4.01 11.16 11.43
C THR A 70 5.51 11.07 11.21
N ALA A 71 6.29 10.90 12.29
CA ALA A 71 7.74 10.72 12.19
C ALA A 71 8.10 9.60 11.18
N PRO A 72 9.27 9.70 10.49
CA PRO A 72 10.35 10.66 10.70
C PRO A 72 10.13 12.03 10.03
N ASP A 73 9.24 12.15 9.05
CA ASP A 73 8.93 13.41 8.38
C ASP A 73 7.57 13.93 8.82
N THR A 74 7.60 14.94 9.68
CA THR A 74 6.40 15.60 10.21
C THR A 74 6.08 16.90 9.47
N SER A 75 6.88 17.28 8.47
CA SER A 75 6.71 18.51 7.72
C SER A 75 6.02 18.26 6.38
N GLY A 76 4.69 18.23 6.40
CA GLY A 76 3.87 18.14 5.19
C GLY A 76 3.73 16.71 4.66
N SER A 77 4.15 16.49 3.41
CA SER A 77 3.97 15.23 2.69
C SER A 77 5.23 14.38 2.68
N ALA A 78 5.15 13.17 3.20
CA ALA A 78 6.21 12.18 3.13
C ALA A 78 6.01 11.21 1.94
N VAL A 79 7.10 10.54 1.55
CA VAL A 79 7.04 9.31 0.75
C VAL A 79 7.30 8.14 1.69
N ARG A 80 6.34 7.22 1.76
CA ARG A 80 6.45 5.99 2.55
C ARG A 80 6.41 4.78 1.65
N ALA A 81 6.99 3.67 2.11
CA ALA A 81 6.92 2.41 1.40
C ALA A 81 6.73 1.22 2.35
N ARG A 82 6.16 0.14 1.82
CA ARG A 82 6.00 -1.14 2.51
C ARG A 82 6.40 -2.28 1.60
N ILE A 83 7.17 -3.21 2.17
CA ILE A 83 7.50 -4.49 1.55
C ILE A 83 6.42 -5.49 1.97
N LEU A 84 5.87 -6.20 0.99
CA LEU A 84 4.82 -7.19 1.17
C LEU A 84 5.27 -8.52 0.62
N TYR A 85 5.27 -9.54 1.48
CA TYR A 85 5.47 -10.92 1.08
C TYR A 85 4.09 -11.55 0.84
N PRO A 86 3.78 -12.02 -0.38
CA PRO A 86 2.58 -12.80 -0.61
C PRO A 86 2.66 -14.11 0.19
N ALA A 87 1.52 -14.57 0.69
CA ALA A 87 1.44 -15.91 1.27
C ALA A 87 1.80 -16.96 0.20
N PRO A 88 2.39 -18.11 0.60
CA PRO A 88 2.69 -19.22 -0.31
C PRO A 88 1.51 -19.61 -1.21
#